data_AF-A0A1A3BW35-F1
#
_entry.id   AF-A0A1A3BW35-F1
#
_cell.length_a   1.000
_cell.length_b   1.000
_cell.length_c   1.000
_cell.angle_alpha   90.00
_cell.angle_beta   90.00
_cell.angle_gamma   90.00
#
_symmetry.space_group_name_H-M   'P 1'
#
loop_
_entity.id
_entity.type
_entity.pdbx_description
1 polymer ?
#
loop_
_entity_poly.entity_id
_entity_poly.type
_entity_poly.pdbx_seq_one_letter_code
_entity_poly.pdbx_strand_id
1 'polypeptide(L)'
;MTKRAVTAVVVVMLLALVGCGPAKPVANPSPAPGQVPPNEWSGIDIPAGRVDDAVSRIDGLVADLMRDSGIPGMAVAVVHGGKTLYAKGFGVKDASKGDNPDNKVNADTVFQLASISKSVGATVVAHEVTEGAITWDTPVVAKLPGFTLMDPYVTTNVSVADLYSHRSGLPDHAGDALEDLGYDRQQVIDHLRYLPLAPFRISYAYTNFGVTTAASAVAAAAGKSWEDLSDEVLYRPLGMTSTSSRFADFLARPNHAVNHIKVGDKWEARFQRDPDPQTPAGGVSSSVNDMAHWLAMLLGNGVYNGQRITSLEALLPAYTPQVISVSAKNPKARASTYGYGFNVSVTSSGRTQYSHSGGFGLGAATTFAVLPSADVAIVALTNAAPYGIPEALAAQFMDLVQYGQVREDWAQLYRQQLAPMNNPDGSLVGKQPPVSPVPAKPLGEYVGVYANDYWGPATVTERDGKLQLALGPKNQTFDLTHWDGDTFTFPLSTENALPGSISKATFTGTALNLEYYDSDKLGTFTR
;
A
#
# COMPACT_ATOMS: atom_id res chain seq x y z
N MET A 1 25.85 -87.72 34.96
CA MET A 1 25.05 -86.50 35.17
C MET A 1 25.94 -85.45 35.83
N THR A 2 25.77 -84.18 35.42
CA THR A 2 26.52 -82.96 35.84
C THR A 2 27.94 -82.84 35.25
N LYS A 3 28.44 -81.70 34.78
CA LYS A 3 27.92 -80.37 34.44
C LYS A 3 28.95 -79.73 33.47
N ARG A 4 28.47 -78.87 32.57
CA ARG A 4 29.22 -78.23 31.48
C ARG A 4 30.18 -77.12 31.96
N ALA A 5 31.18 -76.92 31.10
CA ALA A 5 32.21 -75.88 30.98
C ALA A 5 31.82 -74.43 31.30
N VAL A 6 32.81 -73.60 31.66
CA VAL A 6 33.18 -72.34 30.96
C VAL A 6 34.62 -71.95 31.38
N THR A 7 35.51 -71.73 30.39
CA THR A 7 36.82 -71.08 30.55
C THR A 7 36.69 -69.64 30.05
N ALA A 8 37.13 -68.68 30.86
CA ALA A 8 36.95 -67.25 30.65
C ALA A 8 37.83 -66.70 29.50
N VAL A 9 37.23 -65.88 28.64
CA VAL A 9 37.91 -65.02 27.67
C VAL A 9 37.86 -63.59 28.21
N VAL A 10 39.03 -62.96 28.34
CA VAL A 10 39.18 -61.55 28.70
C VAL A 10 38.87 -60.69 27.47
N VAL A 11 37.84 -59.84 27.57
CA VAL A 11 37.52 -58.80 26.59
C VAL A 11 37.94 -57.45 27.16
N VAL A 12 38.83 -56.77 26.44
CA VAL A 12 39.25 -55.38 26.70
C VAL A 12 38.13 -54.44 26.24
N MET A 13 37.52 -53.69 27.18
CA MET A 13 36.58 -52.62 26.87
C MET A 13 37.35 -51.34 26.49
N LEU A 14 37.21 -50.89 25.23
CA LEU A 14 37.44 -49.49 24.86
C LEU A 14 36.16 -48.69 25.15
N LEU A 15 36.24 -47.73 26.07
CA LEU A 15 35.22 -46.69 26.23
C LEU A 15 35.38 -45.65 25.10
N ALA A 16 34.39 -45.58 24.22
CA ALA A 16 34.19 -44.43 23.32
C ALA A 16 33.34 -43.39 24.06
N LEU A 17 33.93 -42.25 24.40
CA LEU A 17 33.25 -41.05 24.87
C LEU A 17 32.48 -40.42 23.69
N VAL A 18 31.16 -40.59 23.66
CA VAL A 18 30.28 -39.87 22.74
C VAL A 18 29.95 -38.51 23.37
N GLY A 19 30.60 -37.46 22.89
CA GLY A 19 30.23 -36.09 23.22
C GLY A 19 28.95 -35.69 22.48
N CYS A 20 27.86 -35.47 23.20
CA CYS A 20 26.69 -34.78 22.69
C CYS A 20 26.99 -33.29 22.52
N GLY A 21 27.45 -32.88 21.34
CA GLY A 21 27.39 -31.49 20.90
C GLY A 21 26.04 -31.19 20.24
N PRO A 22 25.49 -29.97 20.33
CA PRO A 22 24.27 -29.60 19.63
C PRO A 22 24.49 -29.77 18.12
N ALA A 23 23.61 -30.55 17.48
CA ALA A 23 23.65 -30.77 16.05
C ALA A 23 23.49 -29.43 15.32
N LYS A 24 24.52 -29.04 14.55
CA LYS A 24 24.39 -27.93 13.58
C LYS A 24 23.28 -28.29 12.59
N PRO A 25 22.37 -27.37 12.25
CA PRO A 25 21.42 -27.60 11.17
C PRO A 25 22.20 -27.96 9.91
N VAL A 26 21.98 -29.15 9.38
CA VAL A 26 22.57 -29.57 8.11
C VAL A 26 21.81 -28.84 7.02
N ALA A 27 22.51 -27.94 6.33
CA ALA A 27 22.01 -27.30 5.13
C ALA A 27 21.64 -28.36 4.10
N ASN A 28 20.43 -28.28 3.53
CA ASN A 28 20.17 -29.00 2.30
C ASN A 28 21.03 -28.36 1.19
N PRO A 29 21.84 -29.14 0.45
CA PRO A 29 22.56 -28.61 -0.69
C PRO A 29 21.58 -28.04 -1.72
N SER A 30 22.00 -27.00 -2.45
CA SER A 30 21.24 -26.50 -3.60
C SER A 30 20.87 -27.68 -4.50
N PRO A 31 19.62 -27.75 -5.00
CA PRO A 31 19.19 -28.82 -5.88
C PRO A 31 20.17 -28.96 -7.05
N ALA A 32 20.52 -30.20 -7.41
CA ALA A 32 21.38 -30.42 -8.57
C ALA A 32 20.70 -29.87 -9.84
N PRO A 33 21.45 -29.38 -10.85
CA PRO A 33 20.87 -29.02 -12.14
C PRO A 33 19.96 -30.14 -12.66
N GLY A 34 18.68 -29.83 -12.89
CA GLY A 34 17.65 -30.80 -13.32
C GLY A 34 16.63 -31.22 -12.25
N GLN A 35 16.76 -30.78 -10.99
CA GLN A 35 15.78 -31.06 -9.92
C GLN A 35 14.74 -29.96 -9.70
N VAL A 36 14.92 -28.80 -10.31
CA VAL A 36 14.02 -27.63 -10.23
C VAL A 36 13.67 -27.22 -11.66
N PRO A 37 12.40 -26.84 -11.94
CA PRO A 37 12.02 -26.29 -13.24
C PRO A 37 12.94 -25.13 -13.68
N PRO A 38 13.34 -25.04 -14.95
CA PRO A 38 14.28 -24.01 -15.41
C PRO A 38 13.83 -22.56 -15.11
N ASN A 39 12.53 -22.31 -15.06
CA ASN A 39 11.93 -21.00 -14.74
C ASN A 39 11.92 -20.69 -13.22
N GLU A 40 12.28 -21.65 -12.37
CA GLU A 40 12.42 -21.49 -10.92
C GLU A 40 13.89 -21.50 -10.47
N TRP A 41 14.81 -21.82 -11.38
CA TRP A 41 16.24 -21.81 -11.11
C TRP A 41 16.76 -20.38 -10.94
N SER A 42 17.51 -20.14 -9.86
CA SER A 42 18.25 -18.89 -9.67
C SER A 42 19.72 -19.08 -10.00
N GLY A 43 20.33 -18.09 -10.64
CA GLY A 43 21.75 -18.10 -10.96
C GLY A 43 22.67 -17.87 -9.76
N ILE A 44 22.11 -17.58 -8.57
CA ILE A 44 22.87 -17.26 -7.35
C ILE A 44 22.29 -18.07 -6.19
N ASP A 45 23.13 -18.90 -5.59
CA ASP A 45 22.80 -19.66 -4.38
C ASP A 45 22.66 -18.74 -3.17
N ILE A 46 21.76 -19.13 -2.27
CA ILE A 46 21.63 -18.53 -0.92
C ILE A 46 22.19 -19.55 0.07
N PRO A 47 23.40 -19.35 0.61
CA PRO A 47 23.98 -20.26 1.59
C PRO A 47 23.12 -20.37 2.85
N ALA A 48 23.18 -21.53 3.51
CA ALA A 48 22.51 -21.71 4.79
C ALA A 48 22.99 -20.70 5.83
N GLY A 49 22.07 -20.26 6.69
CA GLY A 49 22.29 -19.20 7.69
C GLY A 49 22.21 -17.78 7.13
N ARG A 50 22.11 -17.58 5.81
CA ARG A 50 22.06 -16.21 5.24
C ARG A 50 20.85 -15.40 5.70
N VAL A 51 19.71 -16.03 5.87
CA VAL A 51 18.52 -15.35 6.40
C VAL A 51 18.74 -14.92 7.85
N ASP A 52 19.31 -15.79 8.69
CA ASP A 52 19.64 -15.47 10.08
C ASP A 52 20.68 -14.33 10.17
N ASP A 53 21.72 -14.39 9.33
CA ASP A 53 22.73 -13.33 9.21
C ASP A 53 22.08 -12.00 8.81
N ALA A 54 21.17 -12.00 7.83
CA ALA A 54 20.44 -10.80 7.39
C ALA A 54 19.54 -10.25 8.51
N VAL A 55 18.83 -11.12 9.23
CA VAL A 55 18.00 -10.74 10.39
C VAL A 55 18.84 -10.06 11.47
N SER A 56 20.04 -10.58 11.76
CA SER A 56 20.94 -9.99 12.76
C SER A 56 21.37 -8.54 12.46
N ARG A 57 21.23 -8.09 11.20
CA ARG A 57 21.60 -6.76 10.73
C ARG A 57 20.47 -5.74 10.82
N ILE A 58 19.22 -6.17 11.01
CA ILE A 58 18.03 -5.29 10.93
C ILE A 58 18.10 -4.14 11.93
N ASP A 59 18.46 -4.40 13.19
CA ASP A 59 18.54 -3.37 14.22
C ASP A 59 19.47 -2.21 13.81
N GLY A 60 20.62 -2.53 13.21
CA GLY A 60 21.58 -1.53 12.72
C GLY A 60 21.04 -0.76 11.51
N LEU A 61 20.44 -1.46 10.54
CA LEU A 61 19.84 -0.83 9.36
C LEU A 61 18.71 0.13 9.74
N VAL A 62 17.83 -0.28 10.65
CA VAL A 62 16.73 0.58 11.14
C VAL A 62 17.29 1.80 11.87
N ALA A 63 18.29 1.61 12.74
CA ALA A 63 18.92 2.73 13.45
C ALA A 63 19.54 3.76 12.49
N ASP A 64 20.25 3.30 11.47
CA ASP A 64 20.85 4.17 10.45
C ASP A 64 19.76 4.91 9.66
N LEU A 65 18.76 4.20 9.15
CA LEU A 65 17.67 4.79 8.37
C LEU A 65 16.85 5.81 9.18
N MET A 66 16.53 5.50 10.44
CA MET A 66 15.78 6.42 11.31
C MET A 66 16.61 7.65 11.68
N ARG A 67 17.92 7.49 11.96
CA ARG A 67 18.83 8.62 12.22
C ARG A 67 18.88 9.56 11.01
N ASP A 68 19.02 9.01 9.81
CA ASP A 68 19.29 9.78 8.60
C ASP A 68 18.03 10.44 8.00
N SER A 69 16.84 9.97 8.40
CA SER A 69 15.54 10.49 7.92
C SER A 69 14.75 11.25 8.98
N GLY A 70 15.03 10.98 10.26
CA GLY A 70 14.33 11.54 11.41
C GLY A 70 12.92 11.00 11.63
N ILE A 71 12.50 9.93 10.93
CA ILE A 71 11.12 9.41 11.08
C ILE A 71 10.84 9.02 12.55
N PRO A 72 9.60 9.21 13.07
CA PRO A 72 9.34 9.04 14.50
C PRO A 72 9.37 7.59 14.96
N GLY A 73 8.77 6.68 14.19
CA GLY A 73 8.58 5.29 14.60
C GLY A 73 8.48 4.32 13.43
N MET A 74 8.91 3.09 13.69
CA MET A 74 8.87 1.97 12.74
C MET A 74 8.67 0.65 13.49
N ALA A 75 7.89 -0.25 12.93
CA ALA A 75 7.87 -1.66 13.33
C ALA A 75 8.25 -2.55 12.15
N VAL A 76 8.95 -3.65 12.43
CA VAL A 76 9.47 -4.58 11.41
C VAL A 76 9.23 -6.01 11.86
N ALA A 77 8.82 -6.88 10.94
CA ALA A 77 8.84 -8.33 11.14
C ALA A 77 9.43 -9.08 9.94
N VAL A 78 10.03 -10.24 10.21
CA VAL A 78 10.55 -11.18 9.21
C VAL A 78 9.97 -12.56 9.47
N VAL A 79 9.50 -13.19 8.39
CA VAL A 79 9.00 -14.56 8.39
C VAL A 79 9.92 -15.44 7.55
N HIS A 80 10.27 -16.61 8.06
CA HIS A 80 11.02 -17.64 7.34
C HIS A 80 10.67 -19.02 7.89
N GLY A 81 10.55 -20.04 7.03
CA GLY A 81 10.21 -21.40 7.49
C GLY A 81 8.80 -21.50 8.08
N GLY A 82 7.87 -20.65 7.61
CA GLY A 82 6.53 -20.51 8.18
C GLY A 82 6.48 -19.95 9.60
N LYS A 83 7.57 -19.33 10.09
CA LYS A 83 7.68 -18.78 11.45
C LYS A 83 8.12 -17.33 11.44
N THR A 84 7.63 -16.55 12.39
CA THR A 84 8.16 -15.21 12.68
C THR A 84 9.54 -15.34 13.33
N LEU A 85 10.60 -15.00 12.61
CA LEU A 85 11.98 -15.02 13.12
C LEU A 85 12.35 -13.72 13.83
N TYR A 86 11.70 -12.62 13.47
CA TYR A 86 11.96 -11.30 14.01
C TYR A 86 10.67 -10.49 14.04
N ALA A 87 10.43 -9.78 15.14
CA ALA A 87 9.37 -8.78 15.25
C ALA A 87 9.76 -7.75 16.30
N LYS A 88 9.89 -6.48 15.91
CA LYS A 88 10.36 -5.42 16.82
C LYS A 88 9.86 -4.04 16.40
N GLY A 89 9.63 -3.18 17.39
CA GLY A 89 9.31 -1.77 17.22
C GLY A 89 10.48 -0.86 17.61
N PHE A 90 10.51 0.32 16.99
CA PHE A 90 11.55 1.33 17.10
C PHE A 90 10.95 2.72 17.14
N GLY A 91 11.55 3.61 17.94
CA GLY A 91 11.09 4.99 18.07
C GLY A 91 9.77 5.13 18.84
N VAL A 92 8.96 6.10 18.43
CA VAL A 92 7.75 6.53 19.14
C VAL A 92 6.50 6.57 18.25
N LYS A 93 5.35 6.30 18.86
CA LYS A 93 4.03 6.34 18.22
C LYS A 93 3.61 7.76 17.88
N ASP A 94 4.02 8.74 18.70
CA ASP A 94 3.65 10.15 18.60
C ASP A 94 4.84 11.04 18.96
N ALA A 95 5.39 11.75 17.97
CA ALA A 95 6.55 12.63 18.16
C ALA A 95 6.28 13.79 19.12
N SER A 96 5.01 14.16 19.36
CA SER A 96 4.63 15.24 20.26
C SER A 96 4.69 14.86 21.75
N LYS A 97 4.72 13.55 22.07
CA LYS A 97 4.66 13.04 23.46
C LYS A 97 6.02 12.68 24.06
N GLY A 98 7.11 12.94 23.34
CA GLY A 98 8.48 12.65 23.78
C GLY A 98 8.77 11.15 23.93
N ASP A 99 9.99 10.82 24.32
CA ASP A 99 10.43 9.44 24.49
C ASP A 99 10.06 8.89 25.89
N ASN A 100 8.94 8.19 26.00
CA ASN A 100 8.49 7.54 27.23
C ASN A 100 7.95 6.11 26.94
N PRO A 101 7.91 5.21 27.94
CA PRO A 101 7.52 3.81 27.74
C PRO A 101 6.15 3.61 27.07
N ASP A 102 5.15 4.42 27.42
CA ASP A 102 3.78 4.29 26.89
C ASP A 102 3.66 4.78 25.44
N ASN A 103 4.63 5.58 24.99
CA ASN A 103 4.72 6.12 23.64
C ASN A 103 5.66 5.32 22.72
N LYS A 104 6.32 4.26 23.21
CA LYS A 104 7.18 3.43 22.37
C LYS A 104 6.37 2.65 21.32
N VAL A 105 6.95 2.53 20.13
CA VAL A 105 6.50 1.53 19.15
C VAL A 105 7.01 0.16 19.58
N ASN A 106 6.13 -0.85 19.50
CA ASN A 106 6.46 -2.26 19.66
C ASN A 106 5.89 -3.08 18.50
N ALA A 107 6.09 -4.40 18.51
CA ALA A 107 5.65 -5.29 17.44
C ALA A 107 4.10 -5.38 17.31
N ASP A 108 3.37 -5.01 18.36
CA ASP A 108 1.91 -5.00 18.42
C ASP A 108 1.31 -3.60 18.17
N THR A 109 2.15 -2.58 17.94
CA THR A 109 1.66 -1.26 17.59
C THR A 109 0.96 -1.32 16.23
N VAL A 110 -0.27 -0.81 16.19
CA VAL A 110 -1.10 -0.79 14.99
C VAL A 110 -0.78 0.45 14.15
N PHE A 111 -0.55 0.24 12.86
CA PHE A 111 -0.32 1.28 11.85
C PHE A 111 -1.41 1.18 10.78
N GLN A 112 -1.70 2.31 10.11
CA GLN A 112 -2.43 2.26 8.86
C GLN A 112 -1.54 1.67 7.77
N LEU A 113 -2.03 0.66 7.05
CA LEU A 113 -1.26 -0.06 6.05
C LEU A 113 -1.20 0.66 4.70
N ALA A 114 -2.11 1.60 4.45
CA ALA A 114 -2.29 2.22 3.14
C ALA A 114 -2.36 1.13 2.05
N SER A 115 -1.68 1.29 0.90
CA SER A 115 -1.84 0.40 -0.25
C SER A 115 -1.43 -1.06 -0.09
N ILE A 116 -0.78 -1.48 1.02
CA ILE A 116 -0.67 -2.92 1.35
C ILE A 116 -2.08 -3.55 1.51
N SER A 117 -3.09 -2.74 1.84
CA SER A 117 -4.51 -3.12 1.86
C SER A 117 -4.96 -3.80 0.56
N LYS A 118 -4.41 -3.43 -0.60
CA LYS A 118 -4.73 -4.07 -1.89
C LYS A 118 -4.28 -5.53 -1.93
N SER A 119 -3.09 -5.81 -1.43
CA SER A 119 -2.55 -7.16 -1.35
C SER A 119 -3.34 -8.00 -0.35
N VAL A 120 -3.67 -7.43 0.82
CA VAL A 120 -4.54 -8.07 1.82
C VAL A 120 -5.92 -8.33 1.22
N GLY A 121 -6.52 -7.35 0.55
CA GLY A 121 -7.80 -7.48 -0.12
C GLY A 121 -7.80 -8.51 -1.25
N ALA A 122 -6.72 -8.59 -2.04
CA ALA A 122 -6.57 -9.62 -3.05
C ALA A 122 -6.58 -11.04 -2.45
N THR A 123 -6.09 -11.22 -1.22
CA THR A 123 -6.19 -12.51 -0.51
C THR A 123 -7.62 -12.83 -0.04
N VAL A 124 -8.41 -11.81 0.35
CA VAL A 124 -9.86 -11.97 0.61
C VAL A 124 -10.59 -12.36 -0.67
N VAL A 125 -10.29 -11.71 -1.80
CA VAL A 125 -10.89 -12.04 -3.09
C VAL A 125 -10.50 -13.45 -3.53
N ALA A 126 -9.24 -13.86 -3.35
CA ALA A 126 -8.80 -15.22 -3.65
C ALA A 126 -9.49 -16.28 -2.76
N HIS A 127 -9.85 -15.95 -1.52
CA HIS A 127 -10.70 -16.82 -0.70
C HIS A 127 -12.07 -17.03 -1.36
N GLU A 128 -12.76 -15.97 -1.76
CA GLU A 128 -14.07 -16.07 -2.42
C GLU A 128 -14.02 -16.80 -3.77
N VAL A 129 -12.89 -16.71 -4.48
CA VAL A 129 -12.63 -17.54 -5.68
C VAL A 129 -12.44 -19.02 -5.32
N THR A 130 -11.79 -19.31 -4.19
CA THR A 130 -11.61 -20.69 -3.70
C THR A 130 -12.94 -21.32 -3.29
N GLU A 131 -13.82 -20.55 -2.66
CA GLU A 131 -15.17 -21.00 -2.28
C GLU A 131 -16.15 -21.04 -3.47
N GLY A 132 -15.73 -20.55 -4.64
CA GLY A 132 -16.55 -20.56 -5.86
C GLY A 132 -17.68 -19.51 -5.87
N ALA A 133 -17.65 -18.54 -4.96
CA ALA A 133 -18.63 -17.44 -4.91
C ALA A 133 -18.49 -16.50 -6.12
N ILE A 134 -17.25 -16.32 -6.59
CA ILE A 134 -16.88 -15.56 -7.79
C ILE A 134 -15.68 -16.21 -8.50
N THR A 135 -15.34 -15.66 -9.67
CA THR A 135 -14.05 -15.85 -10.32
C THR A 135 -13.37 -14.49 -10.49
N TRP A 136 -12.05 -14.48 -10.69
CA TRP A 136 -11.32 -13.25 -11.06
C TRP A 136 -11.87 -12.58 -12.34
N ASP A 137 -12.42 -13.37 -13.26
CA ASP A 137 -13.03 -12.88 -14.51
C ASP A 137 -14.50 -12.47 -14.37
N THR A 138 -15.08 -12.54 -13.17
CA THR A 138 -16.46 -12.11 -12.92
C THR A 138 -16.62 -10.63 -13.29
N PRO A 139 -17.53 -10.27 -14.21
CA PRO A 139 -17.82 -8.88 -14.51
C PRO A 139 -18.36 -8.16 -13.27
N VAL A 140 -17.84 -6.98 -12.99
CA VAL A 140 -18.19 -6.20 -11.79
C VAL A 140 -19.68 -5.87 -11.75
N VAL A 141 -20.25 -5.50 -12.90
CA VAL A 141 -21.68 -5.18 -13.04
C VAL A 141 -22.59 -6.35 -12.69
N ALA A 142 -22.12 -7.60 -12.76
CA ALA A 142 -22.91 -8.77 -12.39
C ALA A 142 -23.19 -8.84 -10.87
N LYS A 143 -22.39 -8.15 -10.06
CA LYS A 143 -22.57 -8.07 -8.59
C LYS A 143 -22.95 -6.67 -8.12
N LEU A 144 -22.63 -5.64 -8.90
CA LEU A 144 -23.04 -4.25 -8.69
C LEU A 144 -23.83 -3.74 -9.92
N PRO A 145 -25.14 -4.04 -10.04
CA PRO A 145 -25.90 -3.72 -11.25
C PRO A 145 -26.03 -2.22 -11.56
N GLY A 146 -25.80 -1.33 -10.59
CA GLY A 146 -25.75 0.12 -10.79
C GLY A 146 -24.39 0.66 -11.23
N PHE A 147 -23.34 -0.18 -11.26
CA PHE A 147 -22.00 0.23 -11.66
C PHE A 147 -21.95 0.53 -13.16
N THR A 148 -21.34 1.66 -13.51
CA THR A 148 -21.20 2.12 -14.89
C THR A 148 -19.90 2.88 -15.05
N LEU A 149 -19.23 2.69 -16.18
CA LEU A 149 -18.11 3.48 -16.66
C LEU A 149 -18.52 4.22 -17.93
N MET A 150 -17.75 5.22 -18.35
CA MET A 150 -18.10 6.05 -19.51
C MET A 150 -18.33 5.24 -20.79
N ASP A 151 -17.57 4.15 -21.00
CA ASP A 151 -17.77 3.23 -22.12
C ASP A 151 -18.72 2.07 -21.72
N PRO A 152 -19.85 1.87 -22.43
CA PRO A 152 -20.78 0.76 -22.18
C PRO A 152 -20.18 -0.65 -22.38
N TYR A 153 -19.24 -0.81 -23.32
CA TYR A 153 -18.54 -2.07 -23.51
C TYR A 153 -17.65 -2.37 -22.30
N VAL A 154 -16.87 -1.38 -21.84
CA VAL A 154 -16.03 -1.57 -20.65
C VAL A 154 -16.88 -1.84 -19.42
N THR A 155 -18.01 -1.14 -19.24
CA THR A 155 -18.97 -1.37 -18.15
C THR A 155 -19.40 -2.83 -18.04
N THR A 156 -19.72 -3.46 -19.17
CA THR A 156 -20.25 -4.83 -19.21
C THR A 156 -19.16 -5.91 -19.16
N ASN A 157 -17.89 -5.54 -19.37
CA ASN A 157 -16.78 -6.50 -19.51
C ASN A 157 -15.67 -6.35 -18.47
N VAL A 158 -15.57 -5.22 -17.77
CA VAL A 158 -14.55 -5.01 -16.73
C VAL A 158 -14.76 -6.00 -15.59
N SER A 159 -13.73 -6.79 -15.32
CA SER A 159 -13.77 -7.84 -14.30
C SER A 159 -13.10 -7.41 -13.00
N VAL A 160 -13.29 -8.22 -11.96
CA VAL A 160 -12.55 -8.10 -10.69
C VAL A 160 -11.03 -8.08 -10.94
N ALA A 161 -10.53 -8.95 -11.83
CA ALA A 161 -9.14 -8.99 -12.27
C ALA A 161 -8.67 -7.70 -12.93
N ASP A 162 -9.47 -7.13 -13.83
CA ASP A 162 -9.08 -5.92 -14.56
C ASP A 162 -8.86 -4.73 -13.62
N LEU A 163 -9.68 -4.62 -12.57
CA LEU A 163 -9.55 -3.57 -11.56
C LEU A 163 -8.42 -3.84 -10.56
N TYR A 164 -8.26 -5.09 -10.09
CA TYR A 164 -7.15 -5.45 -9.20
C TYR A 164 -5.77 -5.43 -9.90
N SER A 165 -5.72 -5.48 -11.23
CA SER A 165 -4.50 -5.29 -12.03
C SER A 165 -4.38 -3.90 -12.65
N HIS A 166 -5.24 -2.94 -12.31
CA HIS A 166 -5.12 -1.55 -12.78
C HIS A 166 -5.14 -1.40 -14.32
N ARG A 167 -5.90 -2.24 -15.02
CA ARG A 167 -6.02 -2.25 -16.50
C ARG A 167 -7.44 -1.98 -17.02
N SER A 168 -8.26 -1.33 -16.20
CA SER A 168 -9.65 -0.99 -16.52
C SER A 168 -9.81 0.13 -17.55
N GLY A 169 -8.74 0.91 -17.79
CA GLY A 169 -8.79 2.12 -18.61
C GLY A 169 -9.16 3.38 -17.81
N LEU A 170 -9.54 3.28 -16.54
CA LEU A 170 -9.70 4.47 -15.68
C LEU A 170 -8.40 5.28 -15.62
N PRO A 171 -8.46 6.62 -15.48
CA PRO A 171 -7.27 7.44 -15.31
C PRO A 171 -6.60 7.16 -13.96
N ASP A 172 -5.32 7.55 -13.85
CA ASP A 172 -4.53 7.38 -12.64
C ASP A 172 -5.20 8.10 -11.46
N HIS A 173 -5.28 7.43 -10.32
CA HIS A 173 -5.94 7.90 -9.09
C HIS A 173 -7.42 8.32 -9.24
N ALA A 174 -8.12 7.76 -10.24
CA ALA A 174 -9.56 7.96 -10.45
C ALA A 174 -10.37 7.86 -9.14
N GLY A 175 -11.02 8.96 -8.75
CA GLY A 175 -11.90 9.05 -7.59
C GLY A 175 -11.27 9.55 -6.29
N ASP A 176 -9.94 9.61 -6.17
CA ASP A 176 -9.28 9.95 -4.91
C ASP A 176 -9.59 11.38 -4.44
N ALA A 177 -9.62 12.35 -5.36
CA ALA A 177 -9.97 13.72 -5.03
C ALA A 177 -11.47 13.92 -4.71
N LEU A 178 -12.35 12.99 -5.09
CA LEU A 178 -13.76 13.02 -4.63
C LEU A 178 -13.84 12.59 -3.17
N GLU A 179 -13.06 11.60 -2.75
CA GLU A 179 -12.94 11.24 -1.33
C GLU A 179 -12.48 12.46 -0.50
N ASP A 180 -11.47 13.19 -0.99
CA ASP A 180 -10.99 14.43 -0.35
C ASP A 180 -12.09 15.48 -0.19
N LEU A 181 -13.01 15.59 -1.16
CA LEU A 181 -14.19 16.46 -1.10
C LEU A 181 -15.29 15.95 -0.14
N GLY A 182 -15.12 14.75 0.40
CA GLY A 182 -15.98 14.15 1.41
C GLY A 182 -17.08 13.25 0.88
N TYR A 183 -16.97 12.82 -0.40
CA TYR A 183 -17.85 11.79 -0.95
C TYR A 183 -17.60 10.44 -0.28
N ASP A 184 -18.67 9.69 -0.04
CA ASP A 184 -18.57 8.32 0.49
C ASP A 184 -18.18 7.31 -0.59
N ARG A 185 -17.90 6.07 -0.18
CA ARG A 185 -17.49 4.97 -1.09
C ARG A 185 -18.41 4.83 -2.29
N GLN A 186 -19.72 4.75 -2.06
CA GLN A 186 -20.69 4.48 -3.12
C GLN A 186 -20.77 5.66 -4.06
N GLN A 187 -20.79 6.88 -3.52
CA GLN A 187 -20.81 8.08 -4.33
C GLN A 187 -19.55 8.17 -5.21
N VAL A 188 -18.35 7.92 -4.68
CA VAL A 188 -17.13 7.96 -5.52
C VAL A 188 -17.20 6.92 -6.63
N ILE A 189 -17.62 5.68 -6.33
CA ILE A 189 -17.80 4.61 -7.33
C ILE A 189 -18.80 5.05 -8.42
N ASP A 190 -19.90 5.69 -8.04
CA ASP A 190 -20.90 6.17 -8.98
C ASP A 190 -20.35 7.25 -9.92
N HIS A 191 -19.49 8.14 -9.44
CA HIS A 191 -18.92 9.21 -10.25
C HIS A 191 -17.84 8.73 -11.23
N LEU A 192 -17.30 7.51 -11.09
CA LEU A 192 -16.35 6.94 -12.05
C LEU A 192 -16.93 6.87 -13.49
N ARG A 193 -18.26 6.90 -13.64
CA ARG A 193 -18.95 6.94 -14.94
C ARG A 193 -18.63 8.17 -15.80
N TYR A 194 -18.19 9.26 -15.18
CA TYR A 194 -17.89 10.52 -15.87
C TYR A 194 -16.44 10.64 -16.32
N LEU A 195 -15.57 9.70 -15.94
CA LEU A 195 -14.16 9.76 -16.29
C LEU A 195 -13.89 9.21 -17.69
N PRO A 196 -13.07 9.89 -18.50
CA PRO A 196 -12.62 9.36 -19.78
C PRO A 196 -11.80 8.09 -19.56
N LEU A 197 -11.91 7.13 -20.48
CA LEU A 197 -11.17 5.88 -20.41
C LEU A 197 -10.03 5.83 -21.42
N ALA A 198 -8.86 5.39 -20.96
CA ALA A 198 -7.77 4.88 -21.78
C ALA A 198 -8.14 3.51 -22.38
N PRO A 199 -7.39 3.01 -23.39
CA PRO A 199 -7.68 1.72 -24.01
C PRO A 199 -7.72 0.56 -23.00
N PHE A 200 -8.86 -0.11 -22.92
CA PHE A 200 -9.14 -1.19 -21.96
C PHE A 200 -8.17 -2.37 -22.13
N ARG A 201 -7.66 -2.91 -21.00
CA ARG A 201 -6.73 -4.05 -20.87
C ARG A 201 -5.34 -3.91 -21.47
N ILE A 202 -5.05 -2.84 -22.22
CA ILE A 202 -3.72 -2.57 -22.78
C ILE A 202 -3.08 -1.30 -22.22
N SER A 203 -3.73 -0.67 -21.25
CA SER A 203 -3.22 0.46 -20.47
C SER A 203 -3.06 0.05 -19.00
N TYR A 204 -2.14 0.72 -18.30
CA TYR A 204 -1.97 0.61 -16.86
C TYR A 204 -2.11 2.01 -16.25
N ALA A 205 -3.01 2.14 -15.27
CA ALA A 205 -3.21 3.36 -14.49
C ALA A 205 -3.62 2.96 -13.07
N TYR A 206 -2.86 3.40 -12.08
CA TYR A 206 -3.04 2.97 -10.71
C TYR A 206 -4.29 3.61 -10.12
N THR A 207 -5.20 2.83 -9.56
CA THR A 207 -6.48 3.37 -9.05
C THR A 207 -6.87 2.76 -7.72
N ASN A 208 -7.17 3.58 -6.72
CA ASN A 208 -7.71 3.10 -5.46
C ASN A 208 -9.18 2.71 -5.60
N PHE A 209 -10.01 3.60 -6.16
CA PHE A 209 -11.45 3.31 -6.29
C PHE A 209 -11.77 2.23 -7.33
N GLY A 210 -10.88 1.95 -8.28
CA GLY A 210 -11.00 0.76 -9.11
C GLY A 210 -10.94 -0.53 -8.27
N VAL A 211 -9.93 -0.67 -7.43
CA VAL A 211 -9.80 -1.83 -6.52
C VAL A 211 -10.95 -1.87 -5.51
N THR A 212 -11.33 -0.73 -4.94
CA THR A 212 -12.47 -0.61 -4.03
C THR A 212 -13.77 -1.07 -4.68
N THR A 213 -14.00 -0.75 -5.95
CA THR A 213 -15.17 -1.20 -6.71
C THR A 213 -15.18 -2.73 -6.84
N ALA A 214 -14.04 -3.33 -7.23
CA ALA A 214 -13.92 -4.78 -7.36
C ALA A 214 -14.17 -5.49 -6.02
N ALA A 215 -13.56 -5.00 -4.94
CA ALA A 215 -13.75 -5.52 -3.59
C ALA A 215 -15.21 -5.39 -3.12
N SER A 216 -15.88 -4.27 -3.42
CA SER A 216 -17.30 -4.07 -3.12
C SER A 216 -18.19 -5.05 -3.87
N ALA A 217 -17.86 -5.36 -5.14
CA ALA A 217 -18.56 -6.38 -5.92
C ALA A 217 -18.41 -7.79 -5.32
N VAL A 218 -17.22 -8.12 -4.81
CA VAL A 218 -16.96 -9.40 -4.13
C VAL A 218 -17.71 -9.48 -2.80
N ALA A 219 -17.67 -8.43 -1.99
CA ALA A 219 -18.43 -8.36 -0.74
C ALA A 219 -19.95 -8.48 -0.97
N ALA A 220 -20.48 -7.82 -2.01
CA ALA A 220 -21.87 -7.96 -2.41
C ALA A 220 -22.23 -9.40 -2.83
N ALA A 221 -21.33 -10.11 -3.52
CA ALA A 221 -21.53 -11.52 -3.87
C ALA A 221 -21.61 -12.43 -2.63
N ALA A 222 -20.87 -12.11 -1.57
CA ALA A 222 -20.90 -12.80 -0.28
C ALA A 222 -22.06 -12.32 0.64
N GLY A 223 -22.83 -11.31 0.24
CA GLY A 223 -23.92 -10.74 1.04
C GLY A 223 -23.44 -10.03 2.31
N LYS A 224 -22.21 -9.48 2.31
CA LYS A 224 -21.58 -8.84 3.47
C LYS A 224 -21.06 -7.44 3.12
N SER A 225 -20.76 -6.64 4.15
CA SER A 225 -19.86 -5.50 3.98
C SER A 225 -18.44 -6.01 3.71
N TRP A 226 -17.58 -5.17 3.11
CA TRP A 226 -16.19 -5.56 2.87
C TRP A 226 -15.43 -5.79 4.19
N GLU A 227 -15.76 -4.98 5.19
CA GLU A 227 -15.13 -4.98 6.50
C GLU A 227 -15.49 -6.25 7.28
N ASP A 228 -16.75 -6.72 7.17
CA ASP A 228 -17.16 -8.00 7.75
C ASP A 228 -16.58 -9.19 6.98
N LEU A 229 -16.57 -9.12 5.65
CA LEU A 229 -16.01 -10.19 4.83
C LEU A 229 -14.52 -10.40 5.14
N SER A 230 -13.72 -9.33 5.10
CA SER A 230 -12.28 -9.38 5.35
C SER A 230 -11.94 -9.89 6.75
N ASP A 231 -12.69 -9.48 7.77
CA ASP A 231 -12.55 -9.99 9.13
C ASP A 231 -12.84 -11.50 9.22
N GLU A 232 -13.94 -11.94 8.60
CA GLU A 232 -14.42 -13.31 8.68
C GLU A 232 -13.51 -14.32 7.98
N VAL A 233 -13.08 -14.02 6.77
CA VAL A 233 -12.42 -15.02 5.92
C VAL A 233 -10.90 -14.95 6.00
N LEU A 234 -10.34 -13.85 6.50
CA LEU A 234 -8.90 -13.65 6.55
C LEU A 234 -8.40 -13.33 7.96
N TYR A 235 -8.88 -12.26 8.61
CA TYR A 235 -8.26 -11.79 9.85
C TYR A 235 -8.47 -12.76 11.02
N ARG A 236 -9.72 -13.17 11.29
CA ARG A 236 -10.01 -14.13 12.36
C ARG A 236 -9.36 -15.50 12.13
N PRO A 237 -9.42 -16.12 10.95
CA PRO A 237 -8.76 -17.41 10.68
C PRO A 237 -7.24 -17.38 10.85
N LEU A 238 -6.60 -16.25 10.55
CA LEU A 238 -5.16 -16.07 10.75
C LEU A 238 -4.77 -15.63 12.17
N GLY A 239 -5.74 -15.37 13.04
CA GLY A 239 -5.49 -14.83 14.38
C GLY A 239 -4.93 -13.41 14.36
N MET A 240 -5.23 -12.63 13.32
CA MET A 240 -4.81 -11.23 13.16
C MET A 240 -5.69 -10.30 14.00
N THR A 241 -5.63 -10.48 15.32
CA THR A 241 -6.59 -9.88 16.28
C THR A 241 -6.48 -8.37 16.44
N SER A 242 -5.44 -7.74 15.89
CA SER A 242 -5.25 -6.28 15.85
C SER A 242 -5.49 -5.66 14.49
N THR A 243 -5.88 -6.47 13.50
CA THR A 243 -6.13 -6.04 12.13
C THR A 243 -7.59 -5.67 11.94
N SER A 244 -7.85 -4.55 11.26
CA SER A 244 -9.21 -4.14 10.90
C SER A 244 -9.24 -3.34 9.60
N SER A 245 -10.34 -3.49 8.86
CA SER A 245 -10.72 -2.68 7.69
C SER A 245 -11.61 -1.48 8.06
N ARG A 246 -11.75 -1.15 9.35
CA ARG A 246 -12.54 -0.01 9.86
C ARG A 246 -11.64 1.00 10.53
N PHE A 247 -11.76 2.26 10.13
CA PHE A 247 -11.00 3.34 10.73
C PHE A 247 -11.35 3.57 12.22
N ALA A 248 -12.61 3.37 12.59
CA ALA A 248 -13.05 3.46 14.00
C ALA A 248 -12.33 2.45 14.91
N ASP A 249 -12.07 1.22 14.43
CA ASP A 249 -11.35 0.21 15.21
C ASP A 249 -9.89 0.61 15.40
N PHE A 250 -9.25 1.19 14.38
CA PHE A 250 -7.90 1.73 14.48
C PHE A 250 -7.80 2.80 15.58
N LEU A 251 -8.71 3.79 15.57
CA LEU A 251 -8.74 4.85 16.58
C LEU A 251 -8.99 4.32 18.01
N ALA A 252 -9.83 3.29 18.14
CA ALA A 252 -10.17 2.71 19.43
C ALA A 252 -9.02 1.91 20.07
N ARG A 253 -7.98 1.52 19.30
CA ARG A 253 -6.84 0.75 19.82
C ARG A 253 -5.93 1.62 20.69
N PRO A 254 -5.67 1.30 21.96
CA PRO A 254 -4.73 2.10 22.76
C PRO A 254 -3.28 2.10 22.22
N ASN A 255 -2.88 1.02 21.55
CA ASN A 255 -1.56 0.86 20.95
C ASN A 255 -1.57 1.10 19.43
N HIS A 256 -2.00 2.28 18.98
CA HIS A 256 -1.89 2.71 17.58
C HIS A 256 -0.83 3.81 17.41
N ALA A 257 -0.21 3.87 16.23
CA ALA A 257 0.71 4.94 15.87
C ALA A 257 -0.06 6.16 15.34
N VAL A 258 0.41 7.36 15.68
CA VAL A 258 -0.10 8.63 15.13
C VAL A 258 0.63 8.94 13.84
N ASN A 259 -0.08 9.39 12.81
CA ASN A 259 0.50 9.74 11.52
C ASN A 259 1.28 11.06 11.57
N HIS A 260 2.43 11.12 10.89
CA HIS A 260 3.26 12.32 10.83
C HIS A 260 3.58 12.75 9.40
N ILE A 261 3.40 14.04 9.11
CA ILE A 261 3.79 14.63 7.84
C ILE A 261 5.13 15.35 7.95
N LYS A 262 5.83 15.53 6.83
CA LYS A 262 7.08 16.28 6.79
C LYS A 262 6.78 17.79 6.68
N VAL A 263 7.25 18.58 7.64
CA VAL A 263 7.14 20.04 7.62
C VAL A 263 8.52 20.64 7.85
N GLY A 264 9.09 21.22 6.78
CA GLY A 264 10.51 21.57 6.76
C GLY A 264 11.36 20.34 7.08
N ASP A 265 12.22 20.44 8.10
CA ASP A 265 13.10 19.36 8.53
C ASP A 265 12.49 18.47 9.64
N LYS A 266 11.23 18.69 10.03
CA LYS A 266 10.57 17.98 11.14
C LYS A 266 9.43 17.08 10.66
N TRP A 267 9.11 16.09 11.49
CA TRP A 267 7.94 15.24 11.35
C TRP A 267 6.89 15.64 12.38
N GLU A 268 5.71 16.01 11.93
CA GLU A 268 4.67 16.58 12.79
C GLU A 268 3.34 15.82 12.66
N ALA A 269 2.74 15.51 13.81
CA ALA A 269 1.41 14.93 13.91
C ALA A 269 0.35 16.04 13.77
N ARG A 270 -0.15 16.25 12.55
CA ARG A 270 -1.09 17.34 12.23
C ARG A 270 -2.46 16.89 11.75
N PHE A 271 -2.54 15.69 11.18
CA PHE A 271 -3.73 15.21 10.49
C PHE A 271 -4.11 13.82 10.94
N GLN A 272 -5.39 13.52 10.76
CA GLN A 272 -5.95 12.19 10.96
C GLN A 272 -6.53 11.72 9.63
N ARG A 273 -5.91 10.71 9.03
CA ARG A 273 -6.38 10.11 7.78
C ARG A 273 -7.49 9.11 8.07
N ASP A 274 -8.67 9.32 7.48
CA ASP A 274 -9.82 8.40 7.52
C ASP A 274 -10.04 7.74 6.14
N PRO A 275 -9.46 6.56 5.87
CA PRO A 275 -9.50 5.89 4.58
C PRO A 275 -10.72 4.99 4.34
N ASP A 276 -11.76 5.06 5.18
CA ASP A 276 -12.92 4.18 5.07
C ASP A 276 -13.57 4.19 3.67
N PRO A 277 -13.76 5.33 2.97
CA PRO A 277 -14.33 5.31 1.62
C PRO A 277 -13.58 4.40 0.63
N GLN A 278 -12.25 4.29 0.79
CA GLN A 278 -11.38 3.43 -0.03
C GLN A 278 -10.81 2.24 0.75
N THR A 279 -11.48 1.74 1.79
CA THR A 279 -10.89 0.74 2.70
C THR A 279 -10.24 -0.50 2.03
N PRO A 280 -10.80 -1.10 0.96
CA PRO A 280 -10.16 -2.25 0.32
C PRO A 280 -8.82 -1.90 -0.35
N ALA A 281 -8.65 -0.63 -0.73
CA ALA A 281 -7.45 -0.14 -1.39
C ALA A 281 -6.45 0.48 -0.42
N GLY A 282 -6.88 0.99 0.75
CA GLY A 282 -5.99 1.72 1.66
C GLY A 282 -6.31 1.64 3.15
N GLY A 283 -7.48 1.15 3.57
CA GLY A 283 -8.00 1.34 4.92
C GLY A 283 -7.70 0.24 5.93
N VAL A 284 -6.97 -0.81 5.54
CA VAL A 284 -6.53 -1.82 6.52
C VAL A 284 -5.55 -1.18 7.49
N SER A 285 -5.75 -1.44 8.78
CA SER A 285 -4.79 -1.16 9.84
C SER A 285 -4.33 -2.47 10.48
N SER A 286 -3.06 -2.58 10.86
CA SER A 286 -2.50 -3.82 11.41
C SER A 286 -1.19 -3.58 12.18
N SER A 287 -0.73 -4.60 12.90
CA SER A 287 0.59 -4.66 13.54
C SER A 287 1.53 -5.57 12.74
N VAL A 288 2.84 -5.49 12.97
CA VAL A 288 3.78 -6.40 12.29
C VAL A 288 3.66 -7.85 12.75
N ASN A 289 3.18 -8.10 13.98
CA ASN A 289 2.87 -9.45 14.45
C ASN A 289 1.71 -10.09 13.66
N ASP A 290 0.62 -9.34 13.45
CA ASP A 290 -0.51 -9.81 12.64
C ASP A 290 -0.10 -9.98 11.17
N MET A 291 0.61 -9.02 10.61
CA MET A 291 1.09 -9.10 9.23
C MET A 291 2.06 -10.27 9.02
N ALA A 292 2.80 -10.70 10.04
CA ALA A 292 3.63 -11.89 9.97
C ALA A 292 2.81 -13.18 9.79
N HIS A 293 1.60 -13.28 10.36
CA HIS A 293 0.71 -14.41 10.12
C HIS A 293 0.23 -14.45 8.66
N TRP A 294 -0.14 -13.29 8.11
CA TRP A 294 -0.51 -13.16 6.70
C TRP A 294 0.66 -13.52 5.76
N LEU A 295 1.87 -13.03 6.05
CA LEU A 295 3.06 -13.39 5.27
C LEU A 295 3.40 -14.88 5.36
N ALA A 296 3.24 -15.50 6.52
CA ALA A 296 3.41 -16.94 6.69
C ALA A 296 2.39 -17.73 5.85
N MET A 297 1.14 -17.25 5.76
CA MET A 297 0.11 -17.83 4.89
C MET A 297 0.47 -17.72 3.40
N LEU A 298 1.00 -16.56 2.96
CA LEU A 298 1.44 -16.37 1.57
C LEU A 298 2.59 -17.32 1.21
N LEU A 299 3.62 -17.42 2.05
CA LEU A 299 4.72 -18.36 1.88
C LEU A 299 4.23 -19.82 1.93
N GLY A 300 3.22 -20.09 2.75
CA GLY A 300 2.50 -21.36 2.83
C GLY A 300 1.51 -21.62 1.70
N ASN A 301 1.52 -20.83 0.62
CA ASN A 301 0.66 -20.98 -0.56
C ASN A 301 -0.85 -21.06 -0.21
N GLY A 302 -1.31 -20.19 0.68
CA GLY A 302 -2.72 -20.17 1.10
C GLY A 302 -3.03 -20.98 2.36
N VAL A 303 -2.02 -21.62 2.97
CA VAL A 303 -2.17 -22.45 4.17
C VAL A 303 -1.43 -21.82 5.35
N TYR A 304 -2.10 -21.75 6.50
CA TYR A 304 -1.52 -21.29 7.76
C TYR A 304 -1.89 -22.25 8.89
N ASN A 305 -0.91 -22.70 9.67
CA ASN A 305 -1.10 -23.67 10.76
C ASN A 305 -1.93 -24.91 10.38
N GLY A 306 -1.76 -25.41 9.16
CA GLY A 306 -2.49 -26.57 8.63
C GLY A 306 -3.91 -26.28 8.15
N GLN A 307 -4.41 -25.06 8.36
CA GLN A 307 -5.69 -24.61 7.83
C GLN A 307 -5.50 -23.94 6.46
N ARG A 308 -6.27 -24.35 5.47
CA ARG A 308 -6.34 -23.66 4.19
C ARG A 308 -7.23 -22.43 4.33
N ILE A 309 -6.68 -21.26 4.03
CA ILE A 309 -7.41 -20.00 3.93
C ILE A 309 -7.85 -19.78 2.49
N THR A 310 -6.99 -20.06 1.52
CA THR A 310 -7.31 -19.92 0.08
C THR A 310 -6.49 -20.93 -0.69
N SER A 311 -6.91 -21.27 -1.91
CA SER A 311 -6.17 -22.15 -2.80
C SER A 311 -5.00 -21.42 -3.46
N LEU A 312 -3.91 -22.16 -3.70
CA LEU A 312 -2.79 -21.66 -4.51
C LEU A 312 -3.26 -21.19 -5.89
N GLU A 313 -4.21 -21.89 -6.52
CA GLU A 313 -4.74 -21.53 -7.84
C GLU A 313 -5.42 -20.16 -7.84
N ALA A 314 -6.23 -19.86 -6.82
CA ALA A 314 -6.88 -18.56 -6.69
C ALA A 314 -5.90 -17.43 -6.37
N LEU A 315 -4.83 -17.72 -5.62
CA LEU A 315 -3.80 -16.76 -5.25
C LEU A 315 -2.79 -16.49 -6.37
N LEU A 316 -2.48 -17.48 -7.20
CA LEU A 316 -1.37 -17.41 -8.16
C LEU A 316 -1.46 -16.20 -9.11
N PRO A 317 -2.63 -15.81 -9.65
CA PRO A 317 -2.77 -14.58 -10.44
C PRO A 317 -2.46 -13.29 -9.66
N ALA A 318 -2.60 -13.29 -8.34
CA ALA A 318 -2.34 -12.12 -7.50
C ALA A 318 -0.86 -11.75 -7.47
N TYR A 319 0.04 -12.74 -7.40
CA TYR A 319 1.48 -12.52 -7.33
C TYR A 319 2.26 -13.02 -8.57
N THR A 320 1.58 -13.19 -9.71
CA THR A 320 2.21 -13.38 -11.03
C THR A 320 1.93 -12.19 -11.95
N PRO A 321 2.77 -11.92 -12.96
CA PRO A 321 2.56 -10.78 -13.86
C PRO A 321 1.26 -10.86 -14.65
N GLN A 322 0.38 -9.86 -14.51
CA GLN A 322 -0.89 -9.75 -15.26
C GLN A 322 -0.92 -8.51 -16.19
N VAL A 323 -0.04 -7.53 -15.93
CA VAL A 323 0.14 -6.33 -16.74
C VAL A 323 1.54 -5.75 -16.57
N ILE A 324 2.02 -5.02 -17.58
CA ILE A 324 3.24 -4.19 -17.48
C ILE A 324 2.85 -2.87 -16.82
N SER A 325 3.38 -2.59 -15.62
CA SER A 325 3.14 -1.33 -14.92
C SER A 325 4.12 -0.24 -15.34
N VAL A 326 5.37 -0.62 -15.63
CA VAL A 326 6.39 0.30 -16.16
C VAL A 326 7.14 -0.40 -17.28
N SER A 327 7.07 0.14 -18.49
CA SER A 327 7.81 -0.39 -19.64
C SER A 327 9.32 -0.26 -19.44
N ALA A 328 10.06 -1.25 -19.91
CA ALA A 328 11.52 -1.18 -19.97
C ALA A 328 11.95 -0.02 -20.89
N LYS A 329 12.83 0.85 -20.39
CA LYS A 329 13.30 2.04 -21.14
C LYS A 329 14.39 1.73 -22.17
N ASN A 330 14.97 0.52 -22.14
CA ASN A 330 15.94 0.03 -23.11
C ASN A 330 16.07 -1.51 -23.01
N PRO A 331 16.71 -2.20 -23.98
CA PRO A 331 16.81 -3.66 -23.99
C PRO A 331 17.58 -4.32 -22.82
N LYS A 332 18.33 -3.55 -22.01
CA LYS A 332 19.03 -4.05 -20.82
C LYS A 332 18.19 -3.92 -19.54
N ALA A 333 17.15 -3.08 -19.56
CA ALA A 333 16.28 -2.85 -18.42
C ALA A 333 15.18 -3.92 -18.34
N ARG A 334 14.75 -4.25 -17.12
CA ARG A 334 13.57 -5.07 -16.90
C ARG A 334 12.33 -4.17 -16.84
N ALA A 335 11.21 -4.65 -17.37
CA ALA A 335 9.92 -4.01 -17.12
C ALA A 335 9.47 -4.30 -15.68
N SER A 336 8.72 -3.37 -15.10
CA SER A 336 7.95 -3.65 -13.88
C SER A 336 6.61 -4.23 -14.27
N THR A 337 6.12 -5.17 -13.46
CA THR A 337 4.83 -5.81 -13.69
C THR A 337 3.97 -5.79 -12.44
N TYR A 338 2.68 -5.99 -12.63
CA TYR A 338 1.70 -5.98 -11.55
C TYR A 338 0.79 -7.20 -11.68
N GLY A 339 0.48 -7.85 -10.56
CA GLY A 339 -0.51 -8.92 -10.47
C GLY A 339 -1.86 -8.39 -9.96
N TYR A 340 -2.70 -9.23 -9.38
CA TYR A 340 -3.92 -8.75 -8.71
C TYR A 340 -3.60 -8.22 -7.31
N GLY A 341 -3.35 -6.91 -7.21
CA GLY A 341 -3.08 -6.23 -5.94
C GLY A 341 -1.64 -6.35 -5.41
N PHE A 342 -0.69 -6.84 -6.22
CA PHE A 342 0.74 -6.97 -5.85
C PHE A 342 1.65 -6.40 -6.95
N ASN A 343 2.73 -5.75 -6.54
CA ASN A 343 3.89 -5.57 -7.40
C ASN A 343 4.56 -6.93 -7.60
N VAL A 344 4.86 -7.29 -8.85
CA VAL A 344 5.53 -8.54 -9.21
C VAL A 344 6.78 -8.22 -10.01
N SER A 345 7.89 -8.83 -9.63
CA SER A 345 9.18 -8.57 -10.25
C SER A 345 10.06 -9.82 -10.28
N VAL A 346 11.11 -9.75 -11.10
CA VAL A 346 12.22 -10.70 -11.07
C VAL A 346 13.47 -9.94 -10.64
N THR A 347 14.08 -10.37 -9.55
CA THR A 347 15.27 -9.72 -8.98
C THR A 347 16.48 -9.90 -9.90
N SER A 348 17.57 -9.19 -9.62
CA SER A 348 18.81 -9.36 -10.39
C SER A 348 19.45 -10.75 -10.26
N SER A 349 19.08 -11.54 -9.25
CA SER A 349 19.52 -12.95 -9.09
C SER A 349 18.67 -13.93 -9.90
N GLY A 350 17.63 -13.44 -10.60
CA GLY A 350 16.68 -14.25 -11.35
C GLY A 350 15.54 -14.84 -10.50
N ARG A 351 15.38 -14.40 -9.25
CA ARG A 351 14.32 -14.91 -8.36
C ARG A 351 13.05 -14.08 -8.52
N THR A 352 11.88 -14.73 -8.40
CA THR A 352 10.61 -14.02 -8.31
C THR A 352 10.51 -13.30 -6.97
N GLN A 353 10.02 -12.06 -6.99
CA GLN A 353 9.71 -11.30 -5.80
C GLN A 353 8.36 -10.61 -6.00
N TYR A 354 7.50 -10.72 -4.99
CA TYR A 354 6.28 -9.93 -4.92
C TYR A 354 6.28 -9.06 -3.67
N SER A 355 5.64 -7.90 -3.78
CA SER A 355 5.70 -6.82 -2.78
C SER A 355 4.53 -5.87 -2.95
N HIS A 356 4.35 -4.96 -2.01
CA HIS A 356 3.58 -3.74 -2.23
C HIS A 356 4.07 -2.67 -1.26
N SER A 357 4.14 -1.42 -1.71
CA SER A 357 4.40 -0.25 -0.87
C SER A 357 3.08 0.45 -0.55
N GLY A 358 2.88 0.90 0.68
CA GLY A 358 1.75 1.70 1.10
C GLY A 358 2.20 3.10 1.49
N GLY A 359 1.41 4.10 1.15
CA GLY A 359 1.66 5.48 1.55
C GLY A 359 0.36 6.23 1.78
N PHE A 360 0.32 7.01 2.85
CA PHE A 360 -0.56 8.14 2.99
C PHE A 360 0.27 9.41 3.12
N GLY A 361 0.03 10.37 2.25
CA GLY A 361 0.63 11.70 2.31
C GLY A 361 0.38 12.37 3.65
N LEU A 362 -0.77 12.08 4.29
CA LEU A 362 -1.09 12.54 5.65
C LEU A 362 -0.43 11.73 6.77
N GLY A 363 0.52 10.85 6.48
CA GLY A 363 1.53 10.44 7.45
C GLY A 363 1.64 8.95 7.77
N ALA A 364 1.63 8.09 6.75
CA ALA A 364 2.00 6.68 6.91
C ALA A 364 2.80 6.19 5.69
N ALA A 365 3.76 5.29 5.90
CA ALA A 365 4.49 4.64 4.84
C ALA A 365 4.85 3.21 5.26
N THR A 366 4.57 2.24 4.39
CA THR A 366 4.64 0.82 4.71
C THR A 366 5.17 0.04 3.53
N THR A 367 5.77 -1.12 3.76
CA THR A 367 6.13 -2.03 2.68
C THR A 367 6.13 -3.47 3.16
N PHE A 368 5.91 -4.40 2.24
CA PHE A 368 6.34 -5.77 2.43
C PHE A 368 7.01 -6.30 1.16
N ALA A 369 7.87 -7.30 1.32
CA ALA A 369 8.44 -8.03 0.21
C ALA A 369 8.57 -9.51 0.56
N VAL A 370 8.35 -10.37 -0.43
CA VAL A 370 8.43 -11.83 -0.30
C VAL A 370 9.31 -12.39 -1.40
N LEU A 371 10.20 -13.29 -1.02
CA LEU A 371 11.11 -14.02 -1.89
C LEU A 371 10.82 -15.53 -1.75
N PRO A 372 9.85 -16.09 -2.52
CA PRO A 372 9.32 -17.43 -2.27
C PRO A 372 10.36 -18.54 -2.39
N SER A 373 11.27 -18.41 -3.37
CA SER A 373 12.36 -19.36 -3.58
C SER A 373 13.37 -19.44 -2.43
N ALA A 374 13.33 -18.49 -1.50
CA ALA A 374 14.13 -18.47 -0.27
C ALA A 374 13.25 -18.62 0.99
N ASP A 375 11.95 -18.87 0.82
CA ASP A 375 10.95 -18.97 1.88
C ASP A 375 11.03 -17.84 2.91
N VAL A 376 11.20 -16.59 2.46
CA VAL A 376 11.41 -15.45 3.35
C VAL A 376 10.56 -14.25 2.95
N ALA A 377 10.04 -13.55 3.96
CA ALA A 377 9.31 -12.31 3.80
C ALA A 377 9.70 -11.28 4.88
N ILE A 378 9.61 -10.01 4.53
CA ILE A 378 9.78 -8.87 5.46
C ILE A 378 8.59 -7.92 5.31
N VAL A 379 8.15 -7.34 6.42
CA VAL A 379 7.22 -6.21 6.47
C VAL A 379 7.80 -5.10 7.35
N ALA A 380 7.65 -3.86 6.92
CA ALA A 380 8.04 -2.67 7.67
C ALA A 380 6.91 -1.65 7.63
N LEU A 381 6.48 -1.17 8.80
CA LEU A 381 5.40 -0.20 8.97
C LEU A 381 5.96 1.04 9.65
N THR A 382 5.69 2.23 9.11
CA THR A 382 6.13 3.50 9.69
C THR A 382 4.95 4.46 9.86
N ASN A 383 5.08 5.39 10.80
CA ASN A 383 4.10 6.43 11.07
C ASN A 383 4.53 7.81 10.53
N ALA A 384 5.23 7.80 9.40
CA ALA A 384 5.69 8.98 8.68
C ALA A 384 5.21 8.95 7.23
N ALA A 385 4.93 10.10 6.63
CA ALA A 385 4.58 10.21 5.22
C ALA A 385 5.70 9.64 4.31
N PRO A 386 5.38 9.19 3.09
CA PRO A 386 6.32 8.49 2.21
C PRO A 386 7.64 9.22 2.01
N TYR A 387 8.74 8.58 2.42
CA TYR A 387 10.11 9.10 2.23
C TYR A 387 11.12 8.01 1.82
N GLY A 388 10.62 6.82 1.44
CA GLY A 388 11.45 5.71 0.98
C GLY A 388 12.07 4.82 2.06
N ILE A 389 11.71 5.03 3.32
CA ILE A 389 12.37 4.39 4.45
C ILE A 389 11.99 2.90 4.61
N PRO A 390 10.71 2.49 4.66
CA PRO A 390 10.38 1.08 4.76
C PRO A 390 10.84 0.30 3.51
N GLU A 391 10.73 0.90 2.31
CA GLU A 391 11.21 0.29 1.06
C GLU A 391 12.71 0.09 1.04
N ALA A 392 13.48 1.08 1.49
CA ALA A 392 14.93 0.96 1.59
C ALA A 392 15.33 -0.17 2.54
N LEU A 393 14.67 -0.30 3.70
CA LEU A 393 14.92 -1.40 4.63
C LEU A 393 14.65 -2.77 3.98
N ALA A 394 13.50 -2.92 3.32
CA ALA A 394 13.15 -4.17 2.66
C ALA A 394 14.15 -4.52 1.55
N ALA A 395 14.57 -3.55 0.75
CA ALA A 395 15.56 -3.76 -0.30
C ALA A 395 16.95 -4.12 0.26
N GLN A 396 17.41 -3.43 1.31
CA GLN A 396 18.66 -3.76 2.01
C GLN A 396 18.63 -5.18 2.59
N PHE A 397 17.52 -5.55 3.23
CA PHE A 397 17.33 -6.91 3.76
C PHE A 397 17.34 -7.96 2.64
N MET A 398 16.63 -7.72 1.54
CA MET A 398 16.60 -8.64 0.39
C MET A 398 17.95 -8.75 -0.31
N ASP A 399 18.76 -7.70 -0.29
CA ASP A 399 20.14 -7.75 -0.78
C ASP A 399 21.04 -8.59 0.15
N LEU A 400 20.92 -8.43 1.47
CA LEU A 400 21.63 -9.27 2.44
C LEU A 400 21.27 -10.75 2.29
N VAL A 401 19.99 -11.07 2.10
CA VAL A 401 19.53 -12.44 1.86
C VAL A 401 20.11 -13.00 0.56
N GLN A 402 20.05 -12.27 -0.54
CA GLN A 402 20.42 -12.80 -1.85
C GLN A 402 21.93 -12.78 -2.11
N TYR A 403 22.65 -11.80 -1.56
CA TYR A 403 24.05 -11.52 -1.92
C TYR A 403 25.00 -11.46 -0.72
N GLY A 404 24.49 -11.47 0.51
CA GLY A 404 25.29 -11.34 1.73
C GLY A 404 25.81 -9.92 2.00
N GLN A 405 25.43 -8.95 1.18
CA GLN A 405 25.82 -7.54 1.32
C GLN A 405 24.75 -6.64 0.71
N VAL A 406 24.60 -5.44 1.28
CA VAL A 406 23.83 -4.35 0.65
C VAL A 406 24.61 -3.86 -0.57
N ARG A 407 23.98 -3.81 -1.74
CA ARG A 407 24.69 -3.53 -3.01
C ARG A 407 24.48 -2.10 -3.53
N GLU A 408 23.42 -1.44 -3.08
CA GLU A 408 23.03 -0.11 -3.53
C GLU A 408 22.76 0.82 -2.34
N ASP A 409 22.85 2.12 -2.58
CA ASP A 409 22.32 3.13 -1.65
C ASP A 409 20.79 3.21 -1.81
N TRP A 410 20.10 2.18 -1.31
CA TRP A 410 18.64 2.10 -1.36
C TRP A 410 17.97 3.28 -0.68
N ALA A 411 18.55 3.82 0.39
CA ALA A 411 18.00 4.97 1.09
C ALA A 411 17.96 6.20 0.18
N GLN A 412 19.04 6.47 -0.56
CA GLN A 412 19.09 7.56 -1.53
C GLN A 412 18.14 7.31 -2.71
N LEU A 413 18.14 6.10 -3.29
CA LEU A 413 17.33 5.76 -4.46
C LEU A 413 15.82 5.91 -4.19
N TYR A 414 15.34 5.35 -3.07
CA TYR A 414 13.93 5.47 -2.71
C TYR A 414 13.57 6.89 -2.27
N ARG A 415 14.47 7.61 -1.57
CA ARG A 415 14.24 9.02 -1.23
C ARG A 415 14.06 9.87 -2.49
N GLN A 416 14.90 9.69 -3.51
CA GLN A 416 14.77 10.42 -4.78
C GLN A 416 13.41 10.18 -5.46
N GLN A 417 12.88 8.97 -5.35
CA GLN A 417 11.61 8.61 -5.98
C GLN A 417 10.38 9.05 -5.17
N LEU A 418 10.41 8.94 -3.84
CA LEU A 418 9.23 9.10 -2.99
C LEU A 418 9.19 10.42 -2.20
N ALA A 419 10.33 11.04 -1.90
CA ALA A 419 10.33 12.34 -1.22
C ALA A 419 9.52 13.43 -1.95
N PRO A 420 9.52 13.51 -3.31
CA PRO A 420 8.71 14.49 -4.03
C PRO A 420 7.19 14.38 -3.78
N MET A 421 6.69 13.23 -3.31
CA MET A 421 5.28 13.08 -2.94
C MET A 421 4.89 13.93 -1.73
N ASN A 422 5.87 14.45 -0.97
CA ASN A 422 5.61 15.39 0.13
C ASN A 422 5.57 16.85 -0.32
N ASN A 423 5.79 17.13 -1.61
CA ASN A 423 5.78 18.50 -2.10
C ASN A 423 4.33 19.00 -2.22
N PRO A 424 4.08 20.28 -1.92
CA PRO A 424 2.78 20.88 -2.17
C PRO A 424 2.48 20.99 -3.67
N ASP A 425 1.20 20.90 -4.01
CA ASP A 425 0.67 20.93 -5.38
C ASP A 425 0.17 22.32 -5.79
N GLY A 426 0.27 22.59 -7.10
CA GLY A 426 -0.29 23.77 -7.75
C GLY A 426 0.74 24.65 -8.46
N SER A 427 0.32 25.30 -9.55
CA SER A 427 1.23 26.05 -10.42
C SER A 427 1.81 27.33 -9.81
N LEU A 428 1.19 27.80 -8.72
CA LEU A 428 1.57 29.03 -8.00
C LEU A 428 2.29 28.76 -6.67
N VAL A 429 2.54 27.48 -6.33
CA VAL A 429 3.34 27.14 -5.16
C VAL A 429 4.70 27.85 -5.21
N GLY A 430 5.03 28.54 -4.12
CA GLY A 430 6.27 29.32 -3.98
C GLY A 430 6.34 30.61 -4.82
N LYS A 431 5.29 30.96 -5.56
CA LYS A 431 5.26 32.21 -6.35
C LYS A 431 4.69 33.37 -5.56
N GLN A 432 5.15 34.58 -5.88
CA GLN A 432 4.62 35.81 -5.32
C GLN A 432 3.49 36.36 -6.21
N PRO A 433 2.45 37.00 -5.63
CA PRO A 433 1.44 37.70 -6.41
C PRO A 433 2.07 38.77 -7.32
N PRO A 434 1.45 39.10 -8.46
CA PRO A 434 1.90 40.19 -9.31
C PRO A 434 2.00 41.52 -8.55
N VAL A 435 3.01 42.33 -8.84
CA VAL A 435 3.23 43.63 -8.19
C VAL A 435 2.13 44.65 -8.55
N SER A 436 1.51 44.49 -9.71
CA SER A 436 0.43 45.35 -10.19
C SER A 436 -0.61 44.48 -10.91
N PRO A 437 -1.43 43.73 -10.15
CA PRO A 437 -2.41 42.85 -10.74
C PRO A 437 -3.50 43.67 -11.42
N VAL A 438 -4.04 43.15 -12.52
CA VAL A 438 -5.29 43.67 -13.10
C VAL A 438 -6.37 43.56 -12.01
N PRO A 439 -7.16 44.62 -11.73
CA PRO A 439 -8.21 44.53 -10.73
C PRO A 439 -9.26 43.47 -11.10
N ALA A 440 -9.76 42.76 -10.10
CA ALA A 440 -10.96 41.95 -10.24
C ALA A 440 -12.17 42.81 -10.66
N LYS A 441 -13.13 42.17 -11.32
CA LYS A 441 -14.49 42.72 -11.51
C LYS A 441 -15.19 42.86 -10.16
N PRO A 442 -16.33 43.59 -10.10
CA PRO A 442 -17.19 43.58 -8.92
C PRO A 442 -17.47 42.15 -8.44
N LEU A 443 -17.24 41.88 -7.15
CA LEU A 443 -17.25 40.50 -6.63
C LEU A 443 -18.57 39.76 -6.89
N GLY A 444 -19.70 40.48 -6.83
CA GLY A 444 -21.03 39.95 -7.16
C GLY A 444 -21.15 39.36 -8.58
N GLU A 445 -20.26 39.68 -9.52
CA GLU A 445 -20.23 39.04 -10.84
C GLU A 445 -19.77 37.58 -10.80
N TYR A 446 -18.95 37.22 -9.81
CA TYR A 446 -18.44 35.85 -9.62
C TYR A 446 -19.35 34.99 -8.73
N VAL A 447 -20.28 35.59 -7.99
CA VAL A 447 -21.20 34.88 -7.09
C VAL A 447 -22.17 34.04 -7.89
N GLY A 448 -22.32 32.76 -7.57
CA GLY A 448 -23.21 31.84 -8.26
C GLY A 448 -22.98 30.37 -7.91
N VAL A 449 -23.84 29.50 -8.45
CA VAL A 449 -23.62 28.05 -8.43
C VAL A 449 -23.15 27.66 -9.82
N TYR A 450 -22.04 26.94 -9.90
CA TYR A 450 -21.44 26.44 -11.12
C TYR A 450 -21.54 24.90 -11.10
N ALA A 451 -22.28 24.33 -12.04
CA ALA A 451 -22.51 22.89 -12.14
C ALA A 451 -21.32 22.16 -12.76
N ASN A 452 -21.08 20.93 -12.30
CA ASN A 452 -20.18 19.96 -12.89
C ASN A 452 -20.67 18.55 -12.53
N ASP A 453 -20.73 17.65 -13.51
CA ASP A 453 -21.30 16.31 -13.31
C ASP A 453 -20.38 15.39 -12.48
N TYR A 454 -19.07 15.57 -12.56
CA TYR A 454 -18.09 14.73 -11.86
C TYR A 454 -17.78 15.23 -10.45
N TRP A 455 -17.53 16.52 -10.28
CA TRP A 455 -17.16 17.12 -9.00
C TRP A 455 -18.36 17.57 -8.15
N GLY A 456 -19.57 17.56 -8.72
CA GLY A 456 -20.73 18.22 -8.14
C GLY A 456 -20.68 19.75 -8.31
N PRO A 457 -21.64 20.48 -7.71
CA PRO A 457 -21.68 21.94 -7.85
C PRO A 457 -20.58 22.64 -7.05
N ALA A 458 -19.99 23.67 -7.64
CA ALA A 458 -19.18 24.67 -6.96
C ALA A 458 -20.04 25.90 -6.63
N THR A 459 -20.14 26.27 -5.36
CA THR A 459 -20.91 27.46 -4.95
C THR A 459 -19.95 28.58 -4.55
N VAL A 460 -20.02 29.70 -5.26
CA VAL A 460 -19.25 30.91 -4.95
C VAL A 460 -20.19 31.92 -4.29
N THR A 461 -19.81 32.37 -3.09
CA THR A 461 -20.56 33.38 -2.32
C THR A 461 -19.65 34.57 -1.98
N GLU A 462 -20.25 35.73 -1.72
CA GLU A 462 -19.54 36.89 -1.19
C GLU A 462 -19.85 37.03 0.30
N ARG A 463 -18.81 37.12 1.13
CA ARG A 463 -18.91 37.32 2.57
C ARG A 463 -17.81 38.26 3.04
N ASP A 464 -18.19 39.30 3.77
CA ASP A 464 -17.25 40.28 4.36
C ASP A 464 -16.27 40.89 3.32
N GLY A 465 -16.76 41.13 2.09
CA GLY A 465 -15.97 41.69 0.98
C GLY A 465 -14.96 40.71 0.37
N LYS A 466 -15.13 39.40 0.57
CA LYS A 466 -14.32 38.33 0.00
C LYS A 466 -15.20 37.29 -0.67
N LEU A 467 -14.66 36.63 -1.69
CA LEU A 467 -15.30 35.46 -2.27
C LEU A 467 -14.95 34.20 -1.47
N GLN A 468 -15.92 33.32 -1.31
CA GLN A 468 -15.77 32.00 -0.72
C GLN A 468 -16.28 30.95 -1.69
N LEU A 469 -15.47 29.92 -1.96
CA LEU A 469 -15.81 28.75 -2.76
C LEU A 469 -16.25 27.62 -1.82
N ALA A 470 -17.35 26.95 -2.15
CA ALA A 470 -17.80 25.75 -1.47
C ALA A 470 -17.93 24.55 -2.42
N LEU A 471 -17.43 23.38 -2.01
CA LEU A 471 -17.36 22.16 -2.82
C LEU A 471 -17.77 20.90 -2.03
N GLY A 472 -18.24 19.89 -2.76
CA GLY A 472 -18.50 18.55 -2.24
C GLY A 472 -19.71 18.43 -1.31
N PRO A 473 -20.10 17.19 -0.94
CA PRO A 473 -21.30 16.93 -0.15
C PRO A 473 -21.22 17.45 1.29
N LYS A 474 -20.01 17.68 1.80
CA LYS A 474 -19.78 18.29 3.13
C LYS A 474 -19.69 19.81 3.09
N ASN A 475 -19.91 20.43 1.93
CA ASN A 475 -19.83 21.89 1.73
C ASN A 475 -18.51 22.47 2.26
N GLN A 476 -17.38 21.86 1.87
CA GLN A 476 -16.05 22.32 2.26
C GLN A 476 -15.81 23.71 1.70
N THR A 477 -15.38 24.65 2.54
CA THR A 477 -15.27 26.07 2.18
C THR A 477 -13.83 26.52 2.09
N PHE A 478 -13.56 27.37 1.10
CA PHE A 478 -12.25 27.94 0.82
C PHE A 478 -12.39 29.44 0.56
N ASP A 479 -11.63 30.25 1.28
CA ASP A 479 -11.55 31.68 0.98
C ASP A 479 -10.74 31.89 -0.29
N LEU A 480 -11.31 32.62 -1.26
CA LEU A 480 -10.65 32.97 -2.50
C LEU A 480 -9.85 34.26 -2.32
N THR A 481 -8.55 34.19 -2.59
CA THR A 481 -7.65 35.35 -2.55
C THR A 481 -7.39 35.83 -3.97
N HIS A 482 -7.63 37.11 -4.26
CA HIS A 482 -7.40 37.68 -5.58
C HIS A 482 -5.93 37.57 -5.98
N TRP A 483 -5.67 37.14 -7.23
CA TRP A 483 -4.33 37.00 -7.78
C TRP A 483 -4.09 37.99 -8.92
N ASP A 484 -4.88 37.91 -9.99
CA ASP A 484 -4.76 38.76 -11.17
C ASP A 484 -6.02 38.70 -12.03
N GLY A 485 -6.67 39.84 -12.28
CA GLY A 485 -7.88 39.94 -13.09
C GLY A 485 -8.99 39.02 -12.58
N ASP A 486 -9.41 38.07 -13.42
CA ASP A 486 -10.46 37.09 -13.10
C ASP A 486 -9.88 35.80 -12.47
N THR A 487 -8.63 35.81 -11.99
CA THR A 487 -7.99 34.68 -11.31
C THR A 487 -7.85 34.95 -9.82
N PHE A 488 -8.30 33.98 -9.03
CA PHE A 488 -8.14 33.89 -7.59
C PHE A 488 -7.38 32.62 -7.24
N THR A 489 -6.92 32.52 -5.99
CA THR A 489 -6.27 31.33 -5.44
C THR A 489 -6.95 30.86 -4.17
N PHE A 490 -6.87 29.57 -3.90
CA PHE A 490 -7.33 28.97 -2.64
C PHE A 490 -6.36 27.88 -2.17
N PRO A 491 -6.15 27.74 -0.85
CA PRO A 491 -5.28 26.71 -0.30
C PRO A 491 -5.94 25.34 -0.31
N LEU A 492 -5.12 24.29 -0.40
CA LEU A 492 -5.53 22.90 -0.22
C LEU A 492 -4.68 22.24 0.88
N SER A 493 -5.29 21.32 1.60
CA SER A 493 -4.63 20.54 2.66
C SER A 493 -5.40 19.22 2.86
N THR A 494 -5.28 18.33 1.88
CA THR A 494 -5.96 17.04 1.82
C THR A 494 -4.96 15.89 1.72
N GLU A 495 -5.43 14.65 1.55
CA GLU A 495 -4.55 13.49 1.32
C GLU A 495 -3.79 13.61 0.00
N ASN A 496 -4.45 14.12 -1.04
CA ASN A 496 -3.86 14.22 -2.37
C ASN A 496 -3.30 15.63 -2.70
N ALA A 497 -3.42 16.59 -1.77
CA ALA A 497 -2.83 17.92 -1.88
C ALA A 497 -2.33 18.40 -0.50
N LEU A 498 -1.05 18.16 -0.23
CA LEU A 498 -0.46 18.37 1.10
C LEU A 498 -0.38 19.84 1.53
N PRO A 499 -0.20 20.14 2.83
CA PRO A 499 -0.16 21.51 3.32
C PRO A 499 0.84 22.40 2.58
N GLY A 500 0.38 23.58 2.20
CA GLY A 500 1.14 24.51 1.35
C GLY A 500 0.74 24.44 -0.12
N SER A 501 -0.12 23.50 -0.51
CA SER A 501 -0.72 23.44 -1.84
C SER A 501 -1.63 24.64 -2.09
N ILE A 502 -1.60 25.17 -3.31
CA ILE A 502 -2.39 26.34 -3.73
C ILE A 502 -2.95 26.09 -5.13
N SER A 503 -4.27 26.12 -5.26
CA SER A 503 -4.96 25.99 -6.54
C SER A 503 -5.46 27.35 -7.04
N LYS A 504 -5.60 27.48 -8.36
CA LYS A 504 -6.25 28.63 -8.99
C LYS A 504 -7.74 28.39 -9.19
N ALA A 505 -8.52 29.44 -9.00
CA ALA A 505 -9.89 29.57 -9.46
C ALA A 505 -9.92 30.67 -10.53
N THR A 506 -10.16 30.30 -11.79
CA THR A 506 -10.18 31.26 -12.92
C THR A 506 -11.59 31.36 -13.48
N PHE A 507 -12.12 32.58 -13.49
CA PHE A 507 -13.45 32.88 -14.03
C PHE A 507 -13.34 33.33 -15.49
N THR A 508 -14.21 32.83 -16.36
CA THR A 508 -14.27 33.24 -17.77
C THR A 508 -15.71 33.18 -18.26
N GLY A 509 -16.36 34.35 -18.37
CA GLY A 509 -17.78 34.42 -18.69
C GLY A 509 -18.62 33.70 -17.63
N THR A 510 -19.34 32.66 -18.04
CA THR A 510 -20.16 31.81 -17.14
C THR A 510 -19.42 30.60 -16.59
N ALA A 511 -18.13 30.45 -16.88
CA ALA A 511 -17.31 29.32 -16.45
C ALA A 511 -16.42 29.67 -15.25
N LEU A 512 -16.19 28.67 -14.40
CA LEU A 512 -15.21 28.65 -13.32
C LEU A 512 -14.30 27.43 -13.54
N ASN A 513 -13.01 27.65 -13.79
CA ASN A 513 -12.02 26.58 -13.85
C ASN A 513 -11.25 26.51 -12.52
N LEU A 514 -11.18 25.32 -11.93
CA LEU A 514 -10.39 25.04 -10.72
C LEU A 514 -9.19 24.16 -11.10
N GLU A 515 -7.99 24.73 -11.03
CA GLU A 515 -6.75 24.11 -11.57
C GLU A 515 -6.50 22.70 -11.02
N TYR A 516 -6.57 22.54 -9.69
CA TYR A 516 -6.33 21.26 -9.04
C TYR A 516 -7.28 20.14 -9.50
N TYR A 517 -8.51 20.50 -9.86
CA TYR A 517 -9.55 19.55 -10.28
C TYR A 517 -9.58 19.32 -11.81
N ASP A 518 -8.60 19.85 -12.56
CA ASP A 518 -8.58 19.85 -14.03
C ASP A 518 -7.58 18.87 -14.67
N SER A 519 -7.02 17.92 -13.89
CA SER A 519 -6.10 16.88 -14.37
C SER A 519 -6.65 16.11 -15.56
N ASP A 520 -7.91 15.68 -15.45
CA ASP A 520 -8.64 14.91 -16.47
C ASP A 520 -9.52 15.77 -17.37
N LYS A 521 -9.27 17.10 -17.40
CA LYS A 521 -10.07 18.09 -18.16
C LYS A 521 -11.51 18.22 -17.67
N LEU A 522 -11.74 17.92 -16.39
CA LEU A 522 -13.04 18.01 -15.73
C LEU A 522 -13.14 19.16 -14.73
N GLY A 523 -12.13 20.03 -14.61
CA GLY A 523 -12.08 21.08 -13.60
C GLY A 523 -12.85 22.35 -13.97
N THR A 524 -13.57 22.33 -15.10
CA THR A 524 -14.40 23.45 -15.54
C THR A 524 -15.85 23.25 -15.10
N PHE A 525 -16.37 24.21 -14.35
CA PHE A 525 -17.73 24.28 -13.84
C PHE A 525 -18.48 25.39 -14.58
N THR A 526 -19.76 25.20 -14.84
CA THR A 526 -20.57 26.14 -15.65
C THR A 526 -21.85 26.56 -14.95
N ARG A 527 -22.14 27.85 -14.99
CA ARG A 527 -23.32 28.46 -14.34
C ARG A 527 -24.65 28.12 -15.00
#